data_AF-A0A954IQQ9-F1
#
_entry.id   AF-A0A954IQQ9-F1
#
_cell.length_a   1.000
_cell.length_b   1.000
_cell.length_c   1.000
_cell.angle_alpha   90.00
_cell.angle_beta   90.00
_cell.angle_gamma   90.00
#
_symmetry.space_group_name_H-M   'P 1'
#
loop_
_entity.id
_entity.type
_entity.pdbx_description
1 polymer ?
#
loop_
_entity_poly.entity_id
_entity_poly.type
_entity_poly.pdbx_seq_one_letter_code
_entity_poly.pdbx_strand_id
1 'polypeptide(L)'
;MSSTTFRLVLLVSFAHALVHAFEVSLSSVEQLIAVDFEVTKEATGFLGTVWRIPFGGGALLAGWLADRYGSKRLLLTFLGGCIGTALIA
;
A
#
# COMPACT_ATOMS: atom_id res chain seq x y z
N MET A 1 -12.27 9.34 -26.19
CA MET A 1 -11.07 9.16 -25.34
C MET A 1 -9.98 8.52 -26.19
N SER A 2 -8.74 9.01 -26.16
CA SER A 2 -7.67 8.41 -26.97
C SER A 2 -7.29 7.01 -26.44
N SER A 3 -6.81 6.11 -27.31
CA SER A 3 -6.32 4.78 -26.89
C SER A 3 -5.21 4.90 -25.84
N THR A 4 -4.34 5.91 -25.96
CA THR A 4 -3.27 6.19 -25.01
C THR A 4 -3.81 6.58 -23.63
N THR A 5 -4.80 7.47 -23.58
CA THR A 5 -5.44 7.88 -22.32
C THR A 5 -6.09 6.69 -21.62
N PHE A 6 -6.78 5.84 -22.38
CA PHE A 6 -7.42 4.64 -21.82
C PHE A 6 -6.40 3.67 -21.20
N ARG A 7 -5.29 3.40 -21.89
CA ARG A 7 -4.20 2.56 -21.36
C ARG A 7 -3.59 3.13 -20.08
N LEU A 8 -3.40 4.44 -20.02
CA LEU A 8 -2.86 5.10 -18.82
C LEU A 8 -3.80 4.99 -17.63
N VAL A 9 -5.11 5.22 -17.85
CA VAL A 9 -6.11 5.07 -16.78
C VAL A 9 -6.11 3.65 -16.24
N LEU A 10 -6.12 2.64 -17.13
CA LEU A 10 -6.04 1.24 -16.70
C LEU A 10 -4.78 0.96 -15.88
N LEU A 11 -3.61 1.40 -16.35
CA LEU A 11 -2.35 1.19 -15.64
C LEU A 11 -2.38 1.80 -14.23
N VAL A 12 -2.86 3.04 -14.11
CA VAL A 12 -2.96 3.73 -12.81
C VAL A 12 -3.98 3.04 -11.90
N SER A 13 -5.12 2.60 -12.43
CA SER A 13 -6.12 1.85 -11.67
C SER A 13 -5.55 0.53 -11.14
N PHE A 14 -4.78 -0.21 -11.95
CA PHE A 14 -4.10 -1.42 -11.48
C PHE A 14 -3.05 -1.12 -10.41
N ALA A 15 -2.24 -0.08 -10.59
CA ALA A 15 -1.26 0.34 -9.60
C ALA A 15 -1.94 0.73 -8.27
N HIS A 16 -3.08 1.40 -8.33
CA HIS A 16 -3.89 1.75 -7.15
C HIS A 16 -4.51 0.52 -6.48
N ALA A 17 -5.08 -0.40 -7.27
CA ALA A 17 -5.59 -1.66 -6.75
C ALA A 17 -4.48 -2.49 -6.06
N LEU A 18 -3.25 -2.44 -6.59
CA LEU A 18 -2.09 -3.09 -6.00
C LEU A 18 -1.75 -2.50 -4.62
N VAL A 19 -1.83 -1.17 -4.44
CA VAL A 19 -1.67 -0.53 -3.11
C VAL A 19 -2.64 -1.13 -2.10
N HIS A 20 -3.91 -1.24 -2.48
CA HIS A 20 -4.93 -1.81 -1.59
C HIS A 20 -4.68 -3.28 -1.30
N ALA A 21 -4.25 -4.07 -2.30
CA ALA A 21 -3.88 -5.46 -2.07
C ALA A 21 -2.82 -5.56 -0.96
N PHE A 22 -1.72 -4.80 -1.06
CA PHE A 22 -0.69 -4.76 -0.02
C PHE A 22 -1.22 -4.28 1.34
N GLU A 23 -2.12 -3.30 1.34
CA GLU A 23 -2.70 -2.76 2.57
C GLU A 23 -3.57 -3.80 3.31
N VAL A 24 -4.42 -4.53 2.58
CA VAL A 24 -5.38 -5.46 3.19
C VAL A 24 -4.83 -6.86 3.40
N SER A 25 -3.75 -7.25 2.71
CA SER A 25 -3.18 -8.61 2.75
C SER A 25 -2.84 -9.10 4.16
N LEU A 26 -2.30 -8.25 5.03
CA LEU A 26 -1.99 -8.67 6.40
C LEU A 26 -3.25 -8.75 7.25
N SER A 27 -4.13 -7.75 7.15
CA SER A 27 -5.37 -7.69 7.94
C SER A 27 -6.34 -8.84 7.64
N SER A 28 -6.28 -9.43 6.45
CA SER A 28 -7.14 -10.56 6.09
C SER A 28 -6.76 -11.87 6.77
N VAL A 29 -5.49 -12.01 7.19
CA VAL A 29 -4.96 -13.22 7.84
C VAL A 29 -4.48 -12.98 9.28
N GLU A 30 -4.50 -11.74 9.75
CA GLU A 30 -4.00 -11.33 11.06
C GLU A 30 -4.56 -12.17 12.21
N GLN A 31 -5.87 -12.45 12.21
CA GLN A 31 -6.51 -13.23 13.29
C GLN A 31 -6.13 -14.72 13.24
N LEU A 32 -5.80 -15.26 12.06
CA LEU A 32 -5.27 -16.63 11.95
C LEU A 32 -3.86 -16.71 12.52
N ILE A 33 -3.02 -15.73 12.17
CA ILE A 33 -1.67 -15.59 12.75
C ILE A 33 -1.76 -15.42 14.27
N ALA A 34 -2.72 -14.63 14.77
CA ALA A 34 -2.92 -14.44 16.21
C ALA A 34 -3.19 -15.77 16.95
N VAL A 35 -3.96 -16.66 16.34
CA VAL A 35 -4.23 -18.00 16.89
C VAL A 35 -2.96 -18.84 16.92
N ASP A 36 -2.19 -18.85 15.83
CA ASP A 36 -0.96 -19.65 15.71
C ASP A 36 0.14 -19.21 16.69
N PHE A 37 0.18 -17.92 17.03
CA PHE A 37 1.16 -17.34 17.96
C PHE A 37 0.60 -17.07 19.37
N GLU A 38 -0.62 -17.53 19.67
CA GLU A 38 -1.30 -17.31 20.96
C GLU A 38 -1.37 -15.84 21.40
N VAL A 39 -1.53 -14.93 20.42
CA VAL A 39 -1.58 -13.48 20.64
C VAL A 39 -3.02 -13.02 20.86
N THR A 40 -3.22 -12.09 21.80
CA THR A 40 -4.56 -11.56 22.09
C THR A 40 -5.09 -10.60 21.02
N LYS A 41 -6.41 -10.40 20.99
CA LYS A 41 -7.07 -9.47 20.06
C LYS A 41 -6.66 -8.02 20.32
N GLU A 42 -6.41 -7.67 21.57
CA GLU A 42 -5.95 -6.34 21.96
C GLU A 42 -4.56 -6.05 21.38
N ALA A 43 -3.65 -7.03 21.43
CA ALA A 43 -2.31 -6.89 20.88
C ALA A 43 -2.31 -6.76 19.35
N THR A 44 -3.11 -7.57 18.65
CA THR A 44 -3.28 -7.47 17.19
C THR A 44 -3.94 -6.15 16.79
N GLY A 45 -5.02 -5.73 17.46
CA GLY A 45 -5.65 -4.42 17.24
C GLY A 45 -4.69 -3.23 17.45
N PHE A 46 -3.81 -3.32 18.45
CA PHE A 46 -2.77 -2.31 18.66
C PHE A 46 -1.74 -2.30 17.52
N LEU A 47 -1.25 -3.48 17.10
CA LEU A 47 -0.33 -3.61 15.96
C LEU A 47 -0.94 -3.05 14.67
N GLY A 48 -2.21 -3.37 14.38
CA GLY A 48 -2.92 -2.82 13.23
C GLY A 48 -3.03 -1.29 13.26
N THR A 49 -3.24 -0.70 14.45
CA THR A 49 -3.25 0.76 14.63
C THR A 49 -1.89 1.38 14.37
N VAL A 50 -0.83 0.80 14.96
CA VAL A 50 0.56 1.23 14.76
C VAL A 50 0.98 1.14 13.29
N TRP A 51 0.44 0.18 12.53
CA TRP A 51 0.70 0.07 11.09
C TRP A 51 -0.08 1.08 10.25
N ARG A 52 -1.35 1.35 10.61
CA ARG A 52 -2.22 2.24 9.83
C ARG A 52 -1.83 3.72 9.96
N ILE A 53 -1.31 4.15 11.12
CA ILE A 53 -0.92 5.56 11.33
C ILE A 53 0.21 5.99 10.38
N PRO A 54 1.35 5.29 10.27
CA PRO A 54 2.39 5.58 9.29
C PRO A 54 1.89 5.49 7.84
N PHE A 55 0.98 4.57 7.53
CA PHE A 55 0.40 4.47 6.19
C PHE A 55 -0.39 5.75 5.84
N GLY A 56 -1.29 6.18 6.72
CA GLY A 56 -2.07 7.42 6.53
C GLY A 56 -1.18 8.67 6.52
N GLY A 57 -0.22 8.76 7.44
CA GLY A 57 0.76 9.86 7.47
C GLY A 57 1.64 9.89 6.21
N GLY A 58 2.08 8.72 5.74
CA GLY A 58 2.81 8.55 4.51
C GLY A 58 2.00 8.96 3.28
N ALA A 59 0.69 8.70 3.26
CA ALA A 59 -0.20 9.14 2.18
C ALA A 59 -0.29 10.68 2.10
N LEU A 60 -0.36 11.37 3.26
CA LEU A 60 -0.32 12.84 3.29
C LEU A 60 1.01 13.39 2.77
N LEU A 61 2.13 12.81 3.21
CA LEU A 61 3.46 13.17 2.72
C LEU A 61 3.61 12.87 1.23
N ALA A 62 3.05 11.77 0.74
CA ALA A 62 3.06 11.41 -0.67
C ALA A 62 2.28 12.42 -1.52
N GLY A 63 1.14 12.92 -1.03
CA GLY A 63 0.42 14.02 -1.68
C GLY A 63 1.30 15.27 -1.82
N TRP A 64 1.92 15.70 -0.73
CA TRP A 64 2.84 16.84 -0.74
C TRP A 64 4.06 16.62 -1.67
N LEU A 65 4.65 15.42 -1.66
CA LEU A 65 5.74 15.04 -2.58
C LEU A 65 5.29 15.03 -4.05
N ALA A 66 4.06 14.61 -4.33
CA ALA A 66 3.52 14.55 -5.68
C ALA A 66 3.38 15.96 -6.27
N ASP A 67 2.95 16.93 -5.46
CA ASP A 67 2.84 18.33 -5.88
C ASP A 67 4.22 18.93 -6.19
N ARG A 68 5.25 18.54 -5.44
CA ARG A 68 6.60 19.11 -5.58
C ARG A 68 7.47 18.43 -6.64
N TYR A 69 7.40 17.11 -6.76
CA TYR A 69 8.28 16.30 -7.61
C TYR A 69 7.57 15.65 -8.79
N GLY A 70 6.24 15.77 -8.86
CA GLY A 70 5.39 15.25 -9.91
C GLY A 70 4.92 13.81 -9.65
N SER A 71 3.63 13.56 -9.90
CA SER A 71 2.96 12.29 -9.62
C SER A 71 3.57 11.09 -10.35
N LYS A 72 4.08 11.27 -11.58
CA LYS A 72 4.68 10.19 -12.36
C LYS A 72 5.93 9.60 -11.70
N ARG A 73 6.82 10.45 -11.19
CA ARG A 73 8.06 10.00 -10.53
C ARG A 73 7.73 9.24 -9.25
N LEU A 74 6.78 9.78 -8.48
CA LEU A 74 6.34 9.16 -7.24
C LEU A 74 5.70 7.79 -7.45
N LEU A 75 4.86 7.65 -8.49
CA LEU A 75 4.25 6.37 -8.87
C LEU A 75 5.30 5.32 -9.24
N LEU A 76 6.35 5.71 -9.98
CA LEU A 76 7.44 4.80 -10.33
C LEU A 76 8.25 4.37 -9.11
N THR A 77 8.52 5.29 -8.18
CA THR A 77 9.18 4.96 -6.90
C THR A 77 8.35 3.97 -6.09
N PHE A 78 7.03 4.19 -5.99
CA PHE A 78 6.13 3.26 -5.31
C PHE A 78 6.17 1.86 -5.95
N LEU A 79 6.04 1.80 -7.29
CA LEU A 79 6.04 0.53 -8.01
C LEU A 79 7.37 -0.22 -7.87
N GLY A 80 8.50 0.51 -7.91
CA GLY A 80 9.83 -0.03 -7.63
C GLY A 80 9.94 -0.58 -6.21
N GLY A 81 9.38 0.11 -5.23
CA GLY A 81 9.27 -0.38 -3.85
C GLY A 81 8.47 -1.68 -3.74
N CYS A 82 7.29 -1.75 -4.38
CA CYS A 82 6.49 -2.98 -4.43
C CYS A 82 7.26 -4.17 -5.03
N ILE A 83 7.98 -3.94 -6.14
CA ILE A 83 8.82 -4.98 -6.75
C ILE A 83 9.91 -5.41 -5.78
N GLY A 84 10.60 -4.46 -5.14
CA GLY A 84 11.63 -4.76 -4.14
C GLY A 84 11.10 -5.62 -3.00
N THR A 85 9.95 -5.25 -2.41
CA THR A 85 9.32 -6.02 -1.35
C THR A 85 8.93 -7.42 -1.81
N ALA A 86 8.34 -7.55 -3.01
CA ALA A 86 7.94 -8.85 -3.56
C ALA A 86 9.13 -9.77 -3.88
N LEU A 87 10.33 -9.22 -4.11
CA LEU A 87 11.54 -10.01 -4.34
C LEU A 87 12.23 -10.44 -3.04
N ILE A 88 11.99 -9.73 -1.94
CA ILE A 88 12.61 -9.99 -0.63
C ILE A 88 11.72 -10.90 0.25
N ALA A 89 10.41 -10.78 0.12
CA ALA A 89 9.41 -11.58 0.84
C ALA A 89 9.35 -13.03 0.34
#